data_AF-A0A1Q9GCV2-F1
#
_entry.id   AF-A0A1Q9GCV2-F1
#
_cell.length_a   1.000
_cell.length_b   1.000
_cell.length_c   1.000
_cell.angle_alpha   90.00
_cell.angle_beta   90.00
_cell.angle_gamma   90.00
#
_symmetry.space_group_name_H-M   'P 1'
#
loop_
_entity.id
_entity.type
_entity.pdbx_description
1 polymer ?
#
loop_
_entity_poly.entity_id
_entity_poly.type
_entity_poly.pdbx_seq_one_letter_code
_entity_poly.pdbx_strand_id
1 'polypeptide(L)'
;MNKRRKIAEIVAKTILCCSILISCFYSSHPTIVMLSSFIALTSLLSLKFITSYRHHDLTMLKIAESTERSFLIQVKKRVKNGKPFNDELMNLCDTATSEAEAKYKMIHGFNRTIQ
;
A
#
# COMPACT_ATOMS: atom_id res chain seq x y z
N MET A 1 -2.06 -7.83 -2.45
CA MET A 1 -1.17 -6.98 -3.25
C MET A 1 -1.41 -7.34 -4.69
N ASN A 2 -1.94 -6.39 -5.47
CA ASN A 2 -2.37 -6.64 -6.84
C ASN A 2 -1.21 -7.28 -7.63
N LYS A 3 -1.40 -8.50 -8.16
CA LYS A 3 -0.33 -9.33 -8.78
C LYS A 3 0.48 -8.54 -9.81
N ARG A 4 -0.18 -7.64 -10.54
CA ARG A 4 0.41 -6.72 -11.51
C ARG A 4 1.42 -5.74 -10.91
N ARG A 5 1.15 -5.18 -9.73
CA ARG A 5 2.07 -4.25 -9.04
C ARG A 5 3.34 -4.96 -8.55
N LYS A 6 3.23 -6.19 -8.04
CA LYS A 6 4.39 -7.04 -7.69
C LYS A 6 5.29 -7.28 -8.90
N ILE A 7 4.69 -7.64 -10.03
CA ILE A 7 5.44 -7.89 -11.27
C ILE A 7 6.14 -6.61 -11.74
N ALA A 8 5.45 -5.47 -11.75
CA ALA A 8 6.03 -4.18 -12.13
C ALA A 8 7.22 -3.79 -11.24
N GLU A 9 7.13 -4.01 -9.93
CA GLU A 9 8.23 -3.76 -8.98
C GLU A 9 9.45 -4.65 -9.27
N ILE A 10 9.23 -5.94 -9.55
CA ILE A 10 10.30 -6.88 -9.91
C ILE A 10 10.97 -6.44 -11.21
N VAL A 11 10.18 -6.15 -12.25
CA VAL A 11 10.70 -5.70 -13.55
C VAL A 11 11.53 -4.43 -13.41
N ALA A 12 11.04 -3.43 -12.66
CA ALA A 12 11.77 -2.18 -12.45
C ALA A 12 13.09 -2.38 -11.67
N LYS A 13 13.11 -3.29 -10.68
CA LYS A 13 14.35 -3.67 -9.98
C LYS A 13 15.34 -4.36 -10.91
N THR A 14 14.87 -5.28 -11.73
CA THR A 14 15.72 -5.99 -12.70
C THR A 14 16.34 -5.02 -13.70
N ILE A 15 15.54 -4.10 -14.28
CA ILE A 15 16.06 -3.08 -15.20
C ILE A 15 17.11 -2.22 -14.51
N LEU A 16 16.84 -1.73 -13.29
CA LEU A 16 17.79 -0.94 -12.52
C LEU A 16 19.13 -1.67 -12.33
N CYS A 17 19.09 -2.93 -11.90
CA CYS A 17 20.30 -3.74 -11.71
C CYS A 17 21.05 -3.98 -13.03
N CYS A 18 20.35 -4.33 -14.11
CA CYS A 18 20.95 -4.53 -15.42
C CYS A 18 21.61 -3.25 -15.95
N SER A 19 20.96 -2.09 -15.79
CA SER A 19 21.52 -0.80 -16.21
C SER A 19 22.81 -0.44 -15.46
N ILE A 20 22.85 -0.70 -14.14
CA ILE A 20 24.07 -0.49 -13.33
C ILE A 20 25.19 -1.43 -13.80
N LEU A 21 24.89 -2.71 -14.04
CA LEU A 21 25.87 -3.66 -14.55
C LEU A 21 26.43 -3.25 -15.91
N ILE A 22 25.56 -2.80 -16.83
CA ILE A 22 25.98 -2.30 -18.15
C ILE A 22 26.92 -1.11 -18.00
N SER A 23 26.63 -0.15 -17.11
CA SER A 23 27.53 0.97 -16.82
C SER A 23 28.90 0.52 -16.31
N CYS A 24 28.94 -0.53 -15.48
CA CYS A 24 30.20 -1.08 -14.95
C CYS A 24 31.02 -1.80 -16.03
N PHE A 25 30.38 -2.65 -16.85
CA PHE A 25 31.07 -3.43 -17.88
C PHE A 25 31.53 -2.59 -19.07
N TYR A 26 30.79 -1.56 -19.44
CA TYR A 26 31.09 -0.68 -20.57
C TYR A 26 31.62 0.69 -20.14
N SER A 27 32.32 0.75 -19.01
CA SER A 27 32.85 2.00 -18.43
C SER A 27 33.73 2.80 -19.39
N SER A 28 34.38 2.15 -20.36
CA SER A 28 35.21 2.77 -21.40
C SER A 28 34.41 3.42 -22.54
N HIS A 29 33.08 3.22 -22.61
CA HIS A 29 32.21 3.77 -23.65
C HIS A 29 31.22 4.79 -23.07
N PRO A 30 31.54 6.11 -23.12
CA PRO A 30 30.79 7.14 -22.41
C PRO A 30 29.33 7.27 -22.87
N THR A 31 29.04 7.00 -24.14
CA THR A 31 27.68 7.03 -24.69
C THR A 31 26.80 5.92 -24.11
N ILE A 32 27.35 4.72 -23.90
CA ILE A 32 26.65 3.59 -23.29
C ILE A 32 26.37 3.89 -21.83
N VAL A 33 27.37 4.39 -21.10
CA VAL A 33 27.26 4.78 -19.69
C VAL A 33 26.19 5.86 -19.48
N MET A 34 26.12 6.85 -20.37
CA MET A 34 25.10 7.90 -20.30
C MET A 34 23.68 7.32 -20.49
N LEU A 35 23.51 6.45 -21.48
CA LEU A 35 22.21 5.83 -21.78
C LEU A 35 21.75 4.89 -20.65
N SER A 36 22.64 4.03 -20.14
CA SER A 36 22.34 3.14 -19.03
C SER A 36 22.05 3.91 -17.73
N SER A 37 22.75 5.01 -17.48
CA SER A 37 22.47 5.89 -16.32
C SER A 37 21.09 6.54 -16.41
N PHE A 38 20.67 6.97 -17.60
CA PHE A 38 19.32 7.50 -17.82
C PHE A 38 18.24 6.44 -17.57
N ILE A 39 18.44 5.21 -18.07
CA ILE A 39 17.52 4.09 -17.84
C ILE A 39 17.47 3.69 -16.36
N ALA A 40 18.61 3.73 -15.66
CA ALA A 40 18.66 3.50 -14.22
C ALA A 40 17.86 4.57 -13.46
N LEU A 41 18.01 5.85 -13.83
CA LEU A 41 17.27 6.96 -13.22
C LEU A 41 15.75 6.80 -13.38
N THR A 42 15.28 6.51 -14.59
CA THR A 42 13.83 6.32 -14.86
C THR A 42 13.28 5.13 -14.09
N SER A 43 14.04 4.03 -14.01
CA SER A 43 13.68 2.85 -13.21
C SER A 43 13.60 3.18 -11.72
N LEU A 44 14.54 3.96 -11.19
CA LEU A 44 14.55 4.37 -9.78
C LEU A 44 13.37 5.31 -9.45
N LEU A 45 13.06 6.25 -10.34
CA LEU A 45 11.87 7.11 -10.20
C LEU A 45 10.57 6.28 -10.18
N SER A 46 10.45 5.31 -11.07
CA SER A 46 9.28 4.42 -11.11
C SER A 46 9.13 3.60 -9.82
N LEU A 47 10.23 3.06 -9.28
CA LEU A 47 10.25 2.34 -8.01
C LEU A 47 9.85 3.23 -6.83
N LYS A 48 10.35 4.46 -6.80
CA LYS A 48 10.00 5.43 -5.76
C LYS A 48 8.51 5.77 -5.79
N PHE A 49 7.94 5.95 -6.99
CA PHE A 49 6.51 6.20 -7.16
C PHE A 49 5.66 5.02 -6.70
N ILE A 50 5.99 3.78 -7.11
CA ILE A 50 5.30 2.56 -6.67
C ILE A 50 5.34 2.43 -5.14
N THR A 51 6.49 2.69 -4.54
CA THR A 51 6.68 2.60 -3.09
C THR A 51 5.88 3.68 -2.35
N SER A 52 5.87 4.91 -2.87
CA SER A 52 5.12 6.02 -2.30
C SER A 52 3.61 5.76 -2.33
N TYR A 53 3.08 5.30 -3.47
CA TYR A 53 1.66 4.91 -3.58
C TYR A 53 1.31 3.79 -2.62
N ARG A 54 2.17 2.76 -2.51
CA ARG A 54 1.98 1.69 -1.54
C ARG A 54 1.95 2.22 -0.11
N HIS A 55 2.82 3.16 0.23
CA HIS A 55 2.84 3.75 1.56
C HIS A 55 1.56 4.56 1.83
N HIS A 56 1.09 5.32 0.84
CA HIS A 56 -0.17 6.05 0.93
C HIS A 56 -1.36 5.11 1.16
N ASP A 57 -1.48 4.04 0.36
CA ASP A 57 -2.53 3.02 0.49
C ASP A 57 -2.52 2.38 1.90
N LEU A 58 -1.33 2.02 2.41
CA LEU A 58 -1.17 1.46 3.75
C LEU A 58 -1.53 2.46 4.86
N THR A 59 -1.20 3.74 4.69
CA THR A 59 -1.60 4.78 5.63
C THR A 59 -3.12 4.94 5.67
N MET A 60 -3.78 4.92 4.50
CA MET A 60 -5.25 4.99 4.42
C MET A 60 -5.93 3.77 5.06
N LEU A 61 -5.34 2.58 4.95
CA LEU A 61 -5.81 1.39 5.65
C LEU A 61 -5.67 1.55 7.17
N LYS A 62 -4.51 2.01 7.66
CA LYS A 62 -4.31 2.26 9.10
C LYS A 62 -5.31 3.27 9.67
N ILE A 63 -5.66 4.30 8.89
CA ILE A 63 -6.68 5.27 9.30
C ILE A 63 -8.05 4.58 9.44
N ALA A 64 -8.46 3.78 8.44
CA ALA A 64 -9.73 3.07 8.50
C ALA A 64 -9.78 2.07 9.67
N GLU A 65 -8.72 1.30 9.90
CA GLU A 65 -8.61 0.38 11.04
C GLU A 65 -8.61 1.12 12.39
N SER A 66 -8.00 2.31 12.45
CA SER A 66 -8.04 3.16 13.64
C SER A 66 -9.45 3.69 13.92
N THR A 67 -10.21 4.03 12.88
CA THR A 67 -11.62 4.46 12.99
C THR A 67 -12.49 3.30 13.50
N GLU A 68 -12.36 2.12 12.90
CA GLU A 68 -13.03 0.88 13.35
C GLU A 68 -12.73 0.59 14.83
N ARG A 69 -11.45 0.64 15.23
CA ARG A 69 -11.03 0.43 16.62
C ARG A 69 -11.56 1.48 17.58
N SER A 70 -11.57 2.74 17.17
CA SER A 70 -12.13 3.84 17.96
C SER A 70 -13.62 3.64 18.21
N PHE A 71 -14.34 3.16 17.20
CA PHE A 71 -15.75 2.82 17.30
C PHE A 71 -15.97 1.64 18.28
N LEU A 72 -15.20 0.55 18.15
CA LEU A 72 -15.25 -0.58 19.09
C LEU A 72 -15.01 -0.16 20.55
N ILE A 73 -14.09 0.77 20.80
CA ILE A 73 -13.85 1.33 22.14
C ILE A 73 -15.08 2.10 22.65
N GLN A 74 -15.75 2.88 21.79
CA GLN A 74 -16.96 3.61 22.17
C GLN A 74 -18.13 2.66 22.48
N VAL A 75 -18.32 1.63 21.66
CA VAL A 75 -19.29 0.55 21.90
C VAL A 75 -19.02 -0.12 23.26
N LYS A 76 -17.77 -0.53 23.52
CA LYS A 76 -17.38 -1.13 24.81
C LYS A 76 -17.70 -0.23 26.00
N LYS A 77 -17.47 1.09 25.88
CA LYS A 77 -17.82 2.06 26.93
C LYS A 77 -19.35 2.17 27.13
N ARG A 78 -20.13 2.16 26.05
CA ARG A 78 -21.61 2.22 26.14
C ARG A 78 -22.19 0.98 26.80
N VAL A 79 -21.72 -0.21 26.43
CA VAL A 79 -22.09 -1.50 27.06
C VAL A 79 -21.86 -1.45 28.56
N LYS A 80 -20.66 -1.03 29.00
CA LYS A 80 -20.32 -0.90 30.42
C LYS A 80 -21.24 0.06 31.18
N ASN A 81 -21.78 1.05 30.49
CA ASN A 81 -22.63 2.07 31.08
C ASN A 81 -24.14 1.75 30.93
N GLY A 82 -24.51 0.57 30.44
CA GLY A 82 -25.91 0.17 30.24
C GLY A 82 -26.68 1.06 29.25
N LYS A 83 -25.98 1.79 28.37
CA LYS A 83 -26.61 2.70 27.41
C LYS A 83 -27.18 1.90 26.23
N PRO A 84 -28.39 2.22 25.74
CA PRO A 84 -28.98 1.54 24.60
C PRO A 84 -28.20 1.80 23.32
N PHE A 85 -28.29 0.83 22.40
CA PHE A 85 -27.81 0.97 21.03
C PHE A 85 -28.89 1.63 20.18
N ASN A 86 -28.47 2.53 19.29
CA ASN A 86 -29.34 3.12 18.28
C ASN A 86 -28.99 2.53 16.91
N ASP A 87 -29.95 2.43 16.00
CA ASP A 87 -29.77 1.93 14.64
C ASP A 87 -28.73 2.76 13.86
N GLU A 88 -28.67 4.06 14.13
CA GLU A 88 -27.64 4.96 13.59
C GLU A 88 -26.22 4.53 14.02
N LEU A 89 -26.06 4.01 15.24
CA LEU A 89 -24.77 3.54 15.73
C LEU A 89 -24.37 2.24 15.02
N MET A 90 -25.32 1.33 14.81
CA MET A 90 -25.07 0.09 14.06
C MET A 90 -24.69 0.39 12.61
N ASN A 91 -25.39 1.32 11.95
CA ASN A 91 -25.06 1.76 10.59
C ASN A 91 -23.65 2.38 10.49
N LEU A 92 -23.23 3.17 11.49
CA LEU A 92 -21.87 3.72 11.55
C LEU A 92 -20.82 2.62 11.75
N CYS A 93 -21.13 1.59 12.53
CA CYS A 93 -20.27 0.42 12.72
C CYS A 93 -20.05 -0.32 11.39
N ASP A 94 -21.15 -0.62 10.70
CA ASP A 94 -21.13 -1.36 9.44
C ASP A 94 -20.38 -0.58 8.36
N THR A 95 -20.58 0.74 8.31
CA THR A 95 -19.85 1.62 7.37
C THR A 95 -18.36 1.62 7.66
N ALA A 96 -17.95 1.79 8.91
CA ALA A 96 -16.54 1.83 9.28
C ALA A 96 -15.84 0.48 9.01
N THR A 97 -16.54 -0.63 9.30
CA THR A 97 -16.05 -2.00 9.06
C THR A 97 -15.93 -2.26 7.57
N SER A 98 -16.96 -1.93 6.79
CA SER A 98 -16.97 -2.08 5.33
C SER A 98 -15.88 -1.25 4.67
N GLU A 99 -15.62 -0.02 5.12
CA GLU A 99 -14.56 0.82 4.59
C GLU A 99 -13.16 0.23 4.86
N ALA A 100 -12.93 -0.29 6.07
CA ALA A 100 -11.68 -0.97 6.42
C ALA A 100 -11.50 -2.26 5.60
N GLU A 101 -12.53 -3.08 5.46
CA GLU A 101 -12.52 -4.30 4.65
C GLU A 101 -12.29 -4.02 3.16
N ALA A 102 -12.96 -3.01 2.62
CA ALA A 102 -12.81 -2.60 1.22
C ALA A 102 -11.37 -2.15 0.94
N LYS A 103 -10.79 -1.30 1.81
CA LYS A 103 -9.39 -0.87 1.70
C LYS A 103 -8.43 -2.04 1.86
N TYR A 104 -8.68 -2.94 2.81
CA TYR A 104 -7.86 -4.14 3.01
C TYR A 104 -7.88 -5.02 1.76
N LYS A 105 -9.06 -5.31 1.21
CA LYS A 105 -9.23 -6.13 0.01
C LYS A 105 -8.58 -5.51 -1.21
N MET A 106 -8.68 -4.19 -1.38
CA MET A 106 -8.01 -3.47 -2.47
C MET A 106 -6.48 -3.62 -2.40
N ILE A 107 -5.90 -3.52 -1.20
CA ILE A 107 -4.45 -3.62 -0.99
C ILE A 107 -3.98 -5.06 -1.07
N HIS A 108 -4.66 -5.97 -0.38
CA HIS A 108 -4.24 -7.35 -0.13
C HIS A 108 -4.78 -8.34 -1.17
N GLY A 109 -5.87 -8.04 -1.85
CA GLY A 109 -6.48 -8.89 -2.87
C GLY A 109 -7.30 -10.06 -2.29
N PHE A 110 -7.50 -10.06 -0.97
CA PHE A 110 -8.29 -11.04 -0.23
C PHE A 110 -8.96 -10.34 0.96
N ASN A 111 -10.01 -10.95 1.51
CA ASN A 111 -10.75 -10.37 2.64
C ASN A 111 -9.91 -10.49 3.94
N ARG A 112 -10.05 -9.53 4.86
CA ARG A 112 -9.39 -9.60 6.17
C ARG A 112 -9.95 -10.80 6.94
N THR A 113 -9.08 -11.65 7.48
CA THR A 113 -9.52 -12.72 8.39
C THR A 113 -10.03 -12.08 9.68
N ILE A 114 -11.27 -12.42 10.06
CA ILE A 114 -11.85 -12.05 11.34
C ILE A 114 -11.18 -12.97 12.36
N GLN A 115 -10.32 -12.42 13.22
CA GLN A 115 -9.74 -13.10 14.38
C GLN A 115 -10.35 -12.54 15.66
#